data_AF-A0A9D5UT99-F1
#
_entry.id   AF-A0A9D5UT99-F1
#
_cell.length_a   1.000
_cell.length_b   1.000
_cell.length_c   1.000
_cell.angle_alpha   90.00
_cell.angle_beta   90.00
_cell.angle_gamma   90.00
#
_symmetry.space_group_name_H-M   'P 1'
#
loop_
_entity.id
_entity.type
_entity.pdbx_description
1 polymer ?
#
loop_
_entity_poly.entity_id
_entity_poly.type
_entity_poly.pdbx_seq_one_letter_code
_entity_poly.pdbx_strand_id
1 'polypeptide(L)'
;MPYIESLKVTNLLSFGPDTETLPLAPLNILIGANGSGKSNFLEAISLLQAAPGELNKPIRDAGGIREWLWKGDNDKPVASIEAVVRTIQNMHPLRHVLSIQESAYRLEIVEERIENEQPYGEQKEPFFYYKFKDGRAYLNYQSKDRAKKRELRREDLHPEKSILAQRKDIDSFPEVTRLGEEYARIKLFREWGVGRFTMPRQYPHRYPHLKHPSLSGTVWPKQSHGPS
;
A
#
# COMPACT_ATOMS: atom_id res chain seq x y z
N MET A 1 -15.77 -5.97 5.56
CA MET A 1 -15.66 -5.56 4.14
C MET A 1 -14.20 -5.33 3.83
N PRO A 2 -13.71 -5.62 2.62
CA PRO A 2 -12.30 -5.51 2.27
C PRO A 2 -11.83 -4.05 2.25
N TYR A 3 -10.55 -3.83 2.55
CA TYR A 3 -9.94 -2.49 2.49
C TYR A 3 -9.74 -2.04 1.04
N ILE A 4 -9.07 -2.85 0.22
CA ILE A 4 -9.04 -2.68 -1.25
C ILE A 4 -10.22 -3.49 -1.79
N GLU A 5 -11.16 -2.83 -2.46
CA GLU A 5 -12.38 -3.43 -2.99
C GLU A 5 -12.21 -3.95 -4.41
N SER A 6 -11.38 -3.29 -5.20
CA SER A 6 -11.01 -3.76 -6.53
C SER A 6 -9.65 -3.22 -6.95
N LEU A 7 -9.01 -3.94 -7.86
CA LEU A 7 -7.73 -3.56 -8.45
C LEU A 7 -7.77 -3.82 -9.95
N LYS A 8 -7.45 -2.80 -10.74
CA LYS A 8 -7.17 -2.91 -12.17
C LYS A 8 -5.69 -2.61 -12.39
N VAL A 9 -5.02 -3.51 -13.10
CA VAL A 9 -3.59 -3.41 -13.41
C VAL A 9 -3.44 -3.45 -14.92
N THR A 10 -2.78 -2.46 -15.51
CA THR A 10 -2.70 -2.31 -16.96
C THR A 10 -1.26 -2.03 -17.38
N ASN A 11 -0.77 -2.73 -18.41
CA ASN A 11 0.60 -2.63 -18.94
C ASN A 11 1.71 -2.80 -17.88
N LEU A 12 1.46 -3.57 -16.82
CA LEU A 12 2.40 -3.78 -15.72
C LEU A 12 2.71 -5.29 -15.61
N LEU A 13 3.98 -5.66 -15.59
CA LEU A 13 4.47 -7.03 -15.45
C LEU A 13 3.87 -7.96 -16.51
N SER A 14 3.00 -8.89 -16.12
CA SER A 14 2.29 -9.81 -17.03
C SER A 14 0.90 -9.32 -17.44
N PHE A 15 0.46 -8.15 -16.96
CA PHE A 15 -0.86 -7.60 -17.23
C PHE A 15 -0.81 -6.67 -18.44
N GLY A 16 -1.48 -7.05 -19.52
CA GLY A 16 -1.56 -6.26 -20.75
C GLY A 16 -2.63 -5.15 -20.70
N PRO A 17 -2.91 -4.50 -21.85
CA PRO A 17 -3.83 -3.37 -21.94
C PRO A 17 -5.29 -3.75 -21.62
N ASP A 18 -5.70 -4.96 -21.99
CA ASP A 18 -7.09 -5.44 -21.87
C ASP A 18 -7.36 -6.18 -20.55
N THR A 19 -6.51 -5.98 -19.54
CA THR A 19 -6.68 -6.62 -18.23
C THR A 19 -7.93 -6.08 -17.53
N GLU A 20 -8.83 -6.99 -17.15
CA GLU A 20 -10.06 -6.65 -16.42
C GLU A 20 -9.80 -6.21 -14.98
N THR A 21 -10.72 -5.43 -14.43
CA THR A 21 -10.71 -5.07 -13.01
C THR A 21 -11.03 -6.30 -12.17
N LEU A 22 -10.16 -6.64 -11.23
CA LEU A 22 -10.38 -7.74 -10.29
C LEU A 22 -11.09 -7.22 -9.01
N PRO A 23 -12.34 -7.63 -8.73
CA PRO A 23 -12.95 -7.36 -7.43
C PRO A 23 -12.26 -8.19 -6.35
N LEU A 24 -12.08 -7.59 -5.17
CA LEU A 24 -11.45 -8.21 -4.02
C LEU A 24 -12.47 -8.38 -2.91
N ALA A 25 -12.41 -9.54 -2.26
CA ALA A 25 -13.18 -9.88 -1.07
C ALA A 25 -12.27 -9.78 0.19
N PRO A 26 -12.83 -9.93 1.41
CA PRO A 26 -12.01 -9.98 2.63
C PRO A 26 -10.98 -11.12 2.64
N LEU A 27 -11.20 -12.19 1.87
CA LEU A 27 -10.26 -13.26 1.61
C LEU A 27 -10.25 -13.56 0.11
N ASN A 28 -9.08 -13.51 -0.51
CA ASN A 28 -8.89 -13.82 -1.93
C ASN A 28 -7.89 -14.98 -2.05
N ILE A 29 -8.24 -16.02 -2.81
CA ILE A 29 -7.35 -17.14 -3.11
C ILE A 29 -7.05 -17.08 -4.60
N LEU A 30 -5.81 -16.77 -4.96
CA LEU A 30 -5.37 -16.68 -6.35
C LEU A 30 -4.90 -18.05 -6.85
N ILE A 31 -5.61 -18.63 -7.81
CA ILE A 31 -5.33 -19.96 -8.38
C ILE A 31 -5.05 -19.82 -9.88
N GLY A 32 -4.08 -20.58 -10.40
CA GLY A 32 -3.75 -20.60 -11.82
C GLY A 32 -2.44 -21.36 -12.08
N ALA A 33 -2.14 -21.63 -13.35
CA ALA A 33 -0.90 -22.30 -13.75
C ALA A 33 0.36 -21.49 -13.36
N ASN A 34 1.53 -22.12 -13.41
CA ASN A 34 2.79 -21.39 -13.25
C ASN A 34 2.92 -20.33 -14.35
N GLY A 35 3.35 -19.12 -14.00
CA GLY A 35 3.41 -17.99 -14.93
C GLY A 35 2.09 -17.24 -15.16
N SER A 36 0.98 -17.64 -14.52
CA SER A 36 -0.34 -16.98 -14.70
C SER A 36 -0.47 -15.58 -14.07
N GLY A 37 0.62 -14.93 -13.65
CA GLY A 37 0.59 -13.58 -13.08
C GLY A 37 0.22 -13.44 -11.59
N LYS A 38 0.04 -14.54 -10.84
CA LYS A 38 -0.29 -14.47 -9.39
C LYS A 38 0.73 -13.68 -8.57
N SER A 39 2.02 -13.98 -8.73
CA SER A 39 3.09 -13.24 -8.05
C SER A 39 3.10 -11.78 -8.50
N ASN A 40 2.89 -11.53 -9.79
CA ASN A 40 2.84 -10.17 -10.34
C ASN A 40 1.66 -9.35 -9.78
N PHE A 41 0.54 -10.00 -9.45
CA PHE A 41 -0.57 -9.35 -8.74
C PHE A 41 -0.13 -8.86 -7.35
N LEU A 42 0.62 -9.68 -6.62
CA LEU A 42 1.17 -9.29 -5.32
C LEU A 42 2.24 -8.19 -5.45
N GLU A 43 3.04 -8.20 -6.53
CA GLU A 43 3.97 -7.12 -6.84
C GLU A 43 3.24 -5.80 -7.13
N ALA A 44 2.12 -5.83 -7.86
CA ALA A 44 1.30 -4.63 -8.06
C ALA A 44 0.79 -4.04 -6.73
N ILE A 45 0.35 -4.89 -5.79
CA ILE A 45 -0.02 -4.44 -4.43
C ILE A 45 1.19 -3.85 -3.69
N SER A 46 2.39 -4.36 -3.93
CA SER A 46 3.61 -3.82 -3.30
C SER A 46 3.94 -2.40 -3.72
N LEU A 47 3.55 -1.98 -4.94
CA LEU A 47 3.66 -0.57 -5.35
C LEU A 47 2.71 0.32 -4.54
N LEU A 48 1.47 -0.12 -4.31
CA LEU A 48 0.54 0.61 -3.44
C LEU A 48 1.09 0.74 -2.02
N GLN A 49 1.62 -0.35 -1.46
CA GLN A 49 2.28 -0.35 -0.14
C GLN A 49 3.47 0.62 -0.08
N ALA A 50 4.25 0.74 -1.15
CA ALA A 50 5.44 1.58 -1.22
C ALA A 50 5.12 3.06 -1.51
N ALA A 51 3.97 3.37 -2.11
CA ALA A 51 3.54 4.72 -2.49
C ALA A 51 3.63 5.78 -1.36
N PRO A 52 3.17 5.54 -0.12
CA PRO A 52 3.30 6.51 0.98
C PRO A 52 4.74 6.72 1.52
N GLY A 53 5.71 5.95 1.01
CA GLY A 53 7.11 5.99 1.38
C GLY A 53 8.02 6.12 0.15
N GLU A 54 8.70 5.03 -0.20
CA GLU A 54 9.64 4.97 -1.32
C GLU A 54 9.11 4.10 -2.46
N LEU A 55 8.32 4.70 -3.36
CA LEU A 55 7.78 4.01 -4.55
C LEU A 55 8.88 3.36 -5.41
N ASN A 56 10.05 3.99 -5.49
CA ASN A 56 11.19 3.48 -6.25
C ASN A 56 11.86 2.23 -5.64
N LYS A 57 11.61 1.92 -4.37
CA LYS A 57 12.28 0.80 -3.70
C LYS A 57 11.96 -0.57 -4.33
N PRO A 58 10.69 -1.02 -4.41
CA PRO A 58 10.35 -2.30 -5.03
C PRO A 58 10.82 -2.39 -6.49
N ILE A 59 10.85 -1.25 -7.19
CA ILE A 59 11.30 -1.18 -8.59
C ILE A 59 12.79 -1.42 -8.72
N ARG A 60 13.59 -0.72 -7.90
CA ARG A 60 15.04 -0.91 -7.84
C ARG A 60 15.41 -2.33 -7.41
N ASP A 61 14.72 -2.86 -6.40
CA ASP A 61 14.97 -4.20 -5.87
C ASP A 61 14.68 -5.31 -6.91
N ALA A 62 13.79 -5.03 -7.88
CA ALA A 62 13.45 -5.94 -8.98
C ALA A 62 14.28 -5.74 -10.26
N GLY A 63 15.32 -4.88 -10.24
CA GLY A 63 16.18 -4.65 -11.40
C GLY A 63 15.81 -3.45 -12.29
N GLY A 64 14.90 -2.58 -11.83
CA GLY A 64 14.55 -1.31 -12.50
C GLY A 64 13.16 -1.30 -13.15
N ILE A 65 12.75 -0.12 -13.64
CA ILE A 65 11.38 0.13 -14.14
C ILE A 65 11.02 -0.75 -15.34
N ARG A 66 11.98 -1.11 -16.20
CA ARG A 66 11.74 -1.96 -17.37
C ARG A 66 11.22 -3.36 -17.02
N GLU A 67 11.62 -3.91 -15.88
CA GLU A 67 11.12 -5.21 -15.44
C GLU A 67 9.67 -5.14 -14.96
N TRP A 68 9.18 -3.95 -14.63
CA TRP A 68 7.80 -3.70 -14.23
C TRP A 68 6.89 -3.36 -15.40
N LEU A 69 7.43 -2.88 -16.51
CA LEU A 69 6.64 -2.57 -17.70
C LEU A 69 6.29 -3.83 -18.47
N TRP A 70 5.05 -3.93 -18.94
CA TRP A 70 4.61 -5.07 -19.76
C TRP A 70 5.38 -5.10 -21.09
N LYS A 71 5.91 -6.28 -21.43
CA LYS A 71 6.83 -6.49 -22.57
C LYS A 71 6.11 -6.76 -23.91
N GLY A 72 4.83 -6.40 -24.03
CA GLY A 72 4.08 -6.57 -25.28
C GLY A 72 4.37 -5.49 -26.32
N ASP A 73 3.47 -5.32 -27.30
CA ASP A 73 3.65 -4.43 -28.46
C ASP A 73 3.46 -2.94 -28.13
N ASN A 74 4.34 -2.38 -27.31
CA ASN A 74 4.44 -0.93 -27.14
C ASN A 74 5.89 -0.54 -26.82
N ASP A 75 6.48 0.36 -27.61
CA ASP A 75 7.87 0.82 -27.41
C ASP A 75 8.04 1.62 -26.11
N LYS A 76 6.96 2.20 -25.57
CA LYS A 76 6.94 2.96 -24.30
C LYS A 76 5.61 2.79 -23.57
N PRO A 77 5.35 1.63 -22.94
CA PRO A 77 4.10 1.41 -22.25
C PRO A 77 3.99 2.31 -21.02
N VAL A 78 2.83 2.95 -20.85
CA VAL A 78 2.43 3.53 -19.57
C VAL A 78 1.75 2.43 -18.77
N ALA A 79 2.35 2.05 -17.65
CA ALA A 79 1.78 1.11 -16.71
C ALA A 79 0.88 1.85 -15.73
N SER A 80 -0.25 1.25 -15.35
CA SER A 80 -1.21 1.86 -14.43
C SER A 80 -1.73 0.85 -13.41
N ILE A 81 -1.89 1.32 -12.17
CA ILE A 81 -2.63 0.63 -11.12
C ILE A 81 -3.78 1.54 -10.69
N GLU A 82 -5.00 1.04 -10.85
CA GLU A 82 -6.21 1.66 -10.31
C GLU A 82 -6.75 0.81 -9.17
N ALA A 83 -6.83 1.37 -7.98
CA ALA A 83 -7.36 0.72 -6.79
C ALA A 83 -8.59 1.47 -6.29
N VAL A 84 -9.68 0.75 -6.05
CA VAL A 84 -10.83 1.26 -5.28
C VAL A 84 -10.65 0.81 -3.84
N VAL A 85 -10.66 1.78 -2.94
CA VAL A 85 -10.29 1.60 -1.53
C VAL A 85 -11.38 2.16 -0.64
N ARG A 86 -11.83 1.33 0.30
CA ARG A 86 -12.73 1.77 1.36
C ARG A 86 -11.93 2.40 2.49
N THR A 87 -12.17 3.67 2.73
CA THR A 87 -11.61 4.39 3.88
C THR A 87 -12.54 4.27 5.10
N ILE A 88 -12.10 4.75 6.28
CA ILE A 88 -12.86 4.63 7.54
C ILE A 88 -14.27 5.25 7.48
N GLN A 89 -15.12 4.82 8.42
CA GLN A 89 -16.56 5.14 8.47
C GLN A 89 -16.86 6.63 8.20
N ASN A 90 -17.79 6.87 7.27
CA ASN A 90 -18.33 8.15 6.78
C ASN A 90 -17.64 8.80 5.56
N MET A 91 -16.74 8.10 4.88
CA MET A 91 -16.16 8.54 3.60
C MET A 91 -16.64 7.67 2.44
N HIS A 92 -16.80 8.26 1.26
CA HIS A 92 -17.01 7.49 0.02
C HIS A 92 -15.75 6.65 -0.28
N PRO A 93 -15.90 5.47 -0.93
CA PRO A 93 -14.75 4.75 -1.47
C PRO A 93 -13.92 5.67 -2.36
N LEU A 94 -12.61 5.59 -2.21
CA LEU A 94 -11.65 6.37 -2.99
C LEU A 94 -11.14 5.53 -4.15
N ARG A 95 -11.12 6.11 -5.36
CA ARG A 95 -10.35 5.61 -6.49
C ARG A 95 -8.98 6.27 -6.46
N HIS A 96 -7.93 5.44 -6.39
CA HIS A 96 -6.55 5.84 -6.57
C HIS A 96 -6.02 5.29 -7.89
N VAL A 97 -5.60 6.16 -8.79
CA VAL A 97 -4.91 5.80 -10.03
C VAL A 97 -3.46 6.25 -9.91
N LEU A 98 -2.52 5.34 -10.17
CA LEU A 98 -1.10 5.62 -10.27
C LEU A 98 -0.59 5.08 -11.59
N SER A 99 -0.14 5.97 -12.48
CA SER A 99 0.42 5.63 -13.78
C SER A 99 1.88 6.04 -13.87
N ILE A 100 2.71 5.11 -14.31
CA ILE A 100 4.15 5.23 -14.34
C ILE A 100 4.70 4.86 -15.72
N GLN A 101 5.84 5.46 -16.08
CA GLN A 101 6.58 5.13 -17.29
C GLN A 101 8.08 5.10 -17.00
N GLU A 102 8.85 4.57 -17.96
CA GLU A 102 10.30 4.76 -17.97
C GLU A 102 10.66 6.11 -18.59
N SER A 103 11.47 6.89 -17.87
CA SER A 103 12.07 8.13 -18.37
C SER A 103 13.53 8.19 -17.93
N ALA A 104 14.45 8.28 -18.89
CA ALA A 104 15.89 8.27 -18.65
C ALA A 104 16.35 7.15 -17.66
N TYR A 105 15.83 5.93 -17.85
CA TYR A 105 16.08 4.74 -17.01
C TYR A 105 15.56 4.82 -15.58
N ARG A 106 14.70 5.79 -15.27
CA ARG A 106 14.05 5.96 -13.96
C ARG A 106 12.55 5.80 -14.10
N LEU A 107 11.90 5.54 -12.97
CA LEU A 107 10.46 5.70 -12.87
C LEU A 107 10.11 7.18 -12.97
N GLU A 108 9.12 7.49 -13.78
CA GLU A 108 8.43 8.77 -13.79
C GLU A 108 6.94 8.52 -13.58
N ILE A 109 6.32 9.25 -12.65
CA ILE A 109 4.86 9.28 -12.51
C ILE A 109 4.32 10.21 -13.59
N VAL A 110 3.42 9.72 -14.44
CA VAL A 110 2.79 10.51 -15.52
C VAL A 110 1.37 10.92 -15.19
N GLU A 111 0.68 10.12 -14.39
CA GLU A 111 -0.63 10.44 -13.85
C GLU A 111 -0.72 9.87 -12.43
N GLU A 112 -1.24 10.67 -11.51
CA GLU A 112 -1.65 10.20 -10.19
C GLU A 112 -2.93 10.91 -9.79
N ARG A 113 -3.95 10.17 -9.37
CA ARG A 113 -5.27 10.75 -9.08
C ARG A 113 -5.89 10.05 -7.88
N ILE A 114 -6.43 10.84 -6.97
CA ILE A 114 -7.22 10.39 -5.81
C ILE A 114 -8.57 11.11 -5.89
N GLU A 115 -9.63 10.35 -6.06
CA GLU A 115 -10.99 10.85 -6.21
C GLU A 115 -11.99 9.91 -5.56
N ASN A 116 -13.25 10.34 -5.44
CA ASN A 116 -14.32 9.40 -5.13
C ASN A 116 -14.46 8.37 -6.25
N GLU A 117 -14.82 7.15 -5.89
CA GLU A 117 -15.17 6.11 -6.87
C GLU A 117 -16.34 6.59 -7.75
N GLN A 118 -17.36 7.19 -7.13
CA GLN A 118 -18.59 7.64 -7.78
C GLN A 118 -18.78 9.17 -7.63
N PRO A 119 -19.45 9.82 -8.61
CA PRO A 119 -19.88 11.21 -8.48
C PRO A 119 -20.87 11.45 -7.34
N TYR A 120 -20.93 12.70 -6.86
CA TYR A 120 -21.96 13.13 -5.91
C TYR A 120 -23.23 13.55 -6.66
N GLY A 121 -24.38 12.98 -6.27
CA GLY A 121 -25.69 13.37 -6.79
C GLY A 121 -25.76 13.29 -8.32
N GLU A 122 -26.11 14.41 -8.97
CA GLU A 122 -26.25 14.51 -10.43
C GLU A 122 -24.95 14.92 -11.17
N GLN A 123 -23.81 14.98 -10.47
CA GLN A 123 -22.54 15.33 -11.10
C GLN A 123 -22.11 14.23 -12.09
N LYS A 124 -21.56 14.64 -13.24
CA LYS A 124 -21.04 13.70 -14.25
C LYS A 124 -19.68 13.11 -13.89
N GLU A 125 -18.86 13.86 -13.16
CA GLU A 125 -17.51 13.47 -12.79
C GLU A 125 -17.38 13.32 -11.28
N PRO A 126 -16.58 12.34 -10.80
CA PRO A 126 -16.27 12.21 -9.39
C PRO A 126 -15.52 13.43 -8.83
N PHE A 127 -15.77 13.73 -7.57
CA PHE A 127 -14.99 14.74 -6.86
C PHE A 127 -13.57 14.20 -6.64
N PHE A 128 -12.57 14.89 -7.20
CA PHE A 128 -11.17 14.58 -6.98
C PHE A 128 -10.58 15.40 -5.85
N TYR A 129 -9.75 14.76 -5.04
CA TYR A 129 -8.97 15.36 -3.95
C TYR A 129 -7.56 15.70 -4.40
N TYR A 130 -7.01 14.87 -5.28
CA TYR A 130 -5.72 15.10 -5.93
C TYR A 130 -5.78 14.65 -7.38
N LYS A 131 -5.15 15.40 -8.27
CA LYS A 131 -4.96 15.02 -9.67
C LYS A 131 -3.66 15.59 -10.18
N PHE A 132 -2.76 14.73 -10.62
CA PHE A 132 -1.57 15.07 -11.38
C PHE A 132 -1.68 14.46 -12.77
N LYS A 133 -1.54 15.29 -13.81
CA LYS A 133 -1.53 14.87 -15.21
C LYS A 133 -0.90 15.96 -16.08
N ASP A 134 -0.18 15.59 -17.13
CA ASP A 134 0.47 16.51 -18.07
C ASP A 134 1.38 17.55 -17.37
N GLY A 135 2.05 17.08 -16.31
CA GLY A 135 2.90 17.91 -15.45
C GLY A 135 2.16 18.89 -14.55
N ARG A 136 0.83 18.92 -14.53
CA ARG A 136 0.03 19.82 -13.68
C ARG A 136 -0.56 19.05 -12.51
N ALA A 137 -0.43 19.60 -11.31
CA ALA A 137 -0.99 19.06 -10.09
C ALA A 137 -2.11 19.94 -9.56
N TYR A 138 -3.21 19.32 -9.15
CA TYR A 138 -4.39 19.94 -8.56
C TYR A 138 -4.71 19.22 -7.26
N LEU A 139 -5.09 19.98 -6.23
CA LEU A 139 -5.40 19.43 -4.92
C LEU A 139 -6.60 20.20 -4.34
N ASN A 140 -7.65 19.48 -3.97
CA ASN A 140 -8.89 20.02 -3.41
C ASN A 140 -9.05 19.52 -1.96
N TYR A 141 -9.52 20.39 -1.06
CA TYR A 141 -9.84 20.03 0.32
C TYR A 141 -11.33 20.29 0.63
N GLN A 142 -11.92 19.47 1.50
CA GLN A 142 -13.24 19.75 2.06
C GLN A 142 -13.09 20.75 3.23
N SER A 143 -13.83 21.87 3.16
CA SER A 143 -14.03 22.76 4.31
C SER A 143 -15.42 22.53 4.89
N LYS A 144 -15.52 22.49 6.23
CA LYS A 144 -16.76 22.23 6.99
C LYS A 144 -17.94 23.13 6.63
N ASP A 145 -17.73 24.29 6.00
CA ASP A 145 -18.77 25.31 5.78
C ASP A 145 -19.17 25.56 4.32
N ARG A 146 -18.49 24.95 3.32
CA ARG A 146 -18.86 24.95 1.88
C ARG A 146 -17.74 24.30 1.06
N ALA A 147 -18.10 23.57 0.00
CA ALA A 147 -17.15 23.10 -1.01
C ALA A 147 -16.51 24.31 -1.74
N LYS A 148 -15.40 24.83 -1.22
CA LYS A 148 -14.62 25.88 -1.86
C LYS A 148 -13.55 25.23 -2.74
N LYS A 149 -13.73 25.33 -4.07
CA LYS A 149 -12.68 25.01 -5.05
C LYS A 149 -11.54 26.03 -4.89
N ARG A 150 -10.32 25.58 -4.62
CA ARG A 150 -9.11 26.42 -4.71
C ARG A 150 -8.04 25.67 -5.49
N GLU A 151 -7.54 26.33 -6.53
CA GLU A 151 -6.49 25.84 -7.42
C GLU A 151 -5.14 25.95 -6.70
N LEU A 152 -4.45 24.82 -6.53
CA LEU A 152 -3.07 24.81 -6.04
C LEU A 152 -2.11 24.79 -7.23
N ARG A 153 -1.06 25.63 -7.17
CA ARG A 153 -0.03 25.73 -8.21
C ARG A 153 0.99 24.59 -8.09
N ARG A 154 1.51 24.20 -9.26
CA ARG A 154 2.39 23.05 -9.58
C ARG A 154 3.70 22.93 -8.77
N GLU A 155 4.14 23.96 -8.06
CA GLU A 155 5.57 24.30 -7.99
C GLU A 155 6.43 23.49 -7.00
N ASP A 156 5.87 22.57 -6.19
CA ASP A 156 6.61 21.88 -5.11
C ASP A 156 6.56 20.34 -5.09
N LEU A 157 6.12 19.67 -6.16
CA LEU A 157 6.00 18.20 -6.16
C LEU A 157 7.17 17.49 -6.84
N HIS A 158 7.71 16.48 -6.16
CA HIS A 158 8.75 15.61 -6.68
C HIS A 158 8.14 14.59 -7.66
N PRO A 159 8.64 14.49 -8.91
CA PRO A 159 8.02 13.70 -9.97
C PRO A 159 8.10 12.17 -9.76
N GLU A 160 9.08 11.71 -8.99
CA GLU A 160 9.24 10.26 -8.68
C GLU A 160 8.57 9.83 -7.37
N LYS A 161 7.88 10.73 -6.68
CA LYS A 161 7.22 10.42 -5.40
C LYS A 161 5.72 10.58 -5.55
N SER A 162 4.98 9.58 -5.08
CA SER A 162 3.54 9.69 -4.94
C SER A 162 3.17 10.86 -4.02
N ILE A 163 2.02 11.47 -4.25
CA ILE A 163 1.46 12.48 -3.34
C ILE A 163 1.33 11.96 -1.91
N LEU A 164 1.11 10.66 -1.74
CA LEU A 164 0.99 9.98 -0.44
C LEU A 164 2.28 10.05 0.39
N ALA A 165 3.44 10.15 -0.27
CA ALA A 165 4.72 10.35 0.40
C ALA A 165 5.01 11.84 0.71
N GLN A 166 4.37 12.76 -0.02
CA GLN A 166 4.68 14.19 -0.02
C GLN A 166 3.70 15.05 0.80
N ARG A 167 2.50 14.55 1.05
CA ARG A 167 1.45 15.24 1.82
C ARG A 167 0.89 14.30 2.89
N LYS A 168 1.09 14.67 4.16
CA LYS A 168 0.67 13.91 5.35
C LYS A 168 -0.11 14.77 6.34
N ASP A 169 -0.66 15.88 5.86
CA ASP A 169 -1.48 16.80 6.66
C ASP A 169 -2.93 16.30 6.66
N ILE A 170 -3.33 15.67 7.76
CA ILE A 170 -4.67 15.10 7.95
C ILE A 170 -5.75 16.18 8.06
N ASP A 171 -5.43 17.38 8.54
CA ASP A 171 -6.39 18.47 8.74
C ASP A 171 -6.76 19.11 7.40
N SER A 172 -5.76 19.25 6.51
CA SER A 172 -5.97 19.79 5.17
C SER A 172 -6.39 18.73 4.14
N PHE A 173 -5.84 17.51 4.22
CA PHE A 173 -6.01 16.45 3.22
C PHE A 173 -6.31 15.09 3.88
N PRO A 174 -7.48 14.93 4.51
CA PRO A 174 -7.80 13.71 5.23
C PRO A 174 -7.85 12.48 4.32
N GLU A 175 -8.35 12.60 3.09
CA GLU A 175 -8.43 11.52 2.11
C GLU A 175 -7.06 11.00 1.71
N VAL A 176 -6.18 11.91 1.30
CA VAL A 176 -4.82 11.58 0.83
C VAL A 176 -4.01 10.97 1.97
N THR A 177 -4.08 11.59 3.16
CA THR A 177 -3.33 11.12 4.33
C THR A 177 -3.82 9.75 4.78
N ARG A 178 -5.14 9.53 4.87
CA ARG A 178 -5.70 8.22 5.27
C ARG A 178 -5.41 7.12 4.27
N LEU A 179 -5.51 7.41 2.97
CA LEU A 179 -5.15 6.44 1.93
C LEU A 179 -3.69 6.00 2.07
N GLY A 180 -2.78 6.95 2.32
CA GLY A 180 -1.37 6.66 2.55
C GLY A 180 -1.13 5.82 3.81
N GLU A 181 -1.79 6.16 4.92
CA GLU A 181 -1.72 5.38 6.17
C GLU A 181 -2.17 3.94 5.99
N GLU A 182 -3.29 3.74 5.29
CA GLU A 182 -3.85 2.41 5.10
C GLU A 182 -3.03 1.57 4.10
N TYR A 183 -2.46 2.17 3.04
CA TYR A 183 -1.47 1.46 2.22
C TYR A 183 -0.22 1.07 3.01
N ALA A 184 0.26 1.91 3.92
CA ALA A 184 1.41 1.59 4.77
C ALA A 184 1.13 0.41 5.75
N ARG A 185 -0.15 0.13 6.03
CA ARG A 185 -0.57 -1.02 6.86
C ARG A 185 -0.50 -2.35 6.11
N ILE A 186 -0.49 -2.36 4.78
CA ILE A 186 -0.37 -3.58 3.99
C ILE A 186 0.91 -4.32 4.41
N LYS A 187 0.80 -5.63 4.64
CA LYS A 187 1.92 -6.53 4.93
C LYS A 187 2.00 -7.60 3.86
N LEU A 188 3.18 -7.73 3.24
CA LEU A 188 3.46 -8.74 2.23
C LEU A 188 4.43 -9.77 2.82
N PHE A 189 3.99 -11.03 2.85
CA PHE A 189 4.79 -12.16 3.34
C PHE A 189 5.22 -12.99 2.15
N ARG A 190 6.43 -12.74 1.63
CA ARG A 190 6.95 -13.38 0.41
C ARG A 190 7.69 -14.68 0.67
N GLU A 191 8.31 -14.81 1.84
CA GLU A 191 9.07 -15.98 2.24
C GLU A 191 8.43 -16.63 3.46
N TRP A 192 8.12 -17.92 3.33
CA TRP A 192 7.72 -18.75 4.46
C TRP A 192 8.87 -19.68 4.82
N GLY A 193 9.69 -19.24 5.77
CA GLY A 193 10.60 -20.14 6.45
C GLY A 193 9.81 -21.08 7.37
N VAL A 194 9.58 -22.32 6.96
CA VAL A 194 8.93 -23.36 7.79
C VAL A 194 9.97 -24.28 8.50
N GLY A 195 11.19 -23.78 8.72
CA GLY A 195 12.27 -24.51 9.40
C GLY A 195 12.33 -24.27 10.92
N ARG A 196 13.03 -25.14 11.67
CA ARG A 196 13.22 -25.00 13.13
C ARG A 196 13.92 -23.70 13.55
N PHE A 197 14.68 -23.08 12.65
CA PHE A 197 15.51 -21.90 12.91
C PHE A 197 15.00 -20.62 12.24
N THR A 198 13.73 -20.54 11.87
CA THR A 198 13.22 -19.34 11.19
C THR A 198 12.82 -18.27 12.22
N MET A 199 13.10 -17.00 11.90
CA MET A 199 12.95 -15.86 12.83
C MET A 199 11.62 -15.84 13.62
N PRO A 200 10.45 -16.15 13.04
CA PRO A 200 9.19 -16.17 13.81
C PRO A 200 9.15 -17.17 14.98
N ARG A 201 9.99 -18.21 14.96
CA ARG A 201 10.06 -19.23 16.02
C ARG A 201 11.19 -19.03 17.03
N GLN A 202 12.15 -18.15 16.73
CA GLN A 202 13.33 -17.96 17.58
C GLN A 202 13.10 -17.03 18.77
N TYR A 203 12.00 -16.26 18.81
CA TYR A 203 11.69 -15.38 19.94
C TYR A 203 10.23 -15.49 20.41
N PRO A 204 9.89 -16.49 21.25
CA PRO A 204 8.59 -16.50 21.91
C PRO A 204 8.51 -15.51 23.09
N HIS A 205 9.61 -15.17 23.77
CA HIS A 205 9.57 -14.41 25.03
C HIS A 205 10.71 -13.39 25.15
N ARG A 206 10.37 -12.10 25.02
CA ARG A 206 11.12 -10.99 25.65
C ARG A 206 10.15 -9.88 26.05
N TYR A 207 9.43 -10.11 27.14
CA TYR A 207 8.97 -9.02 28.01
C TYR A 207 9.99 -8.90 29.15
N PRO A 208 10.66 -7.76 29.34
CA PRO A 208 11.52 -7.55 30.49
C PRO A 208 10.65 -7.32 31.73
N HIS A 209 10.68 -8.29 32.65
CA HIS A 209 10.55 -8.11 34.11
C HIS A 209 9.30 -7.37 34.65
N LEU A 210 8.15 -8.05 34.67
CA LEU A 210 7.21 -7.88 35.79
C LEU A 210 7.66 -8.84 36.91
N LYS A 211 8.30 -8.30 37.95
CA LYS A 211 8.59 -9.04 39.18
C LYS A 211 7.25 -9.38 39.85
N HIS A 212 6.90 -10.66 39.91
CA HIS A 212 5.87 -11.14 40.85
C HIS A 212 6.50 -11.32 42.25
N PRO A 213 5.78 -10.99 43.33
CA PRO A 213 6.30 -11.11 44.69
C PRO A 213 6.42 -12.57 45.11
N SER A 214 7.45 -12.83 45.91
CA SER A 214 7.82 -14.11 46.53
C SER A 214 6.66 -14.83 47.22
N LEU A 215 6.47 -16.11 46.90
CA LEU A 215 5.86 -17.06 47.82
C LEU A 215 6.97 -17.90 48.45
N SER A 216 7.18 -17.66 49.74
CA SER A 216 8.06 -18.38 50.65
C SER A 216 7.64 -19.85 50.75
N GLY A 217 8.49 -20.76 50.28
CA GLY A 217 8.44 -22.18 50.60
C GLY A 217 9.53 -22.52 51.61
N THR A 218 9.14 -22.69 52.87
CA THR A 218 9.99 -23.12 53.98
C THR A 218 10.51 -24.54 53.73
N VAL A 219 11.82 -24.74 53.70
CA VAL A 219 12.47 -26.06 53.76
C VAL A 219 13.10 -26.21 55.15
N TRP A 220 12.61 -27.19 55.92
CA TRP A 220 13.16 -27.57 57.23
C TRP A 220 14.45 -28.39 57.06
N PRO A 221 15.47 -28.24 57.92
CA PRO A 221 16.74 -28.95 57.78
C PRO A 221 16.65 -30.39 58.30
N LYS A 222 17.26 -31.33 57.57
CA LYS A 222 17.48 -32.73 57.99
C LYS A 222 18.42 -32.76 59.20
N GLN A 223 17.96 -33.37 60.30
CA GLN A 223 18.82 -33.74 61.42
C GLN A 223 19.60 -35.02 61.11
N SER A 224 20.91 -34.96 61.36
CA SER A 224 21.88 -36.05 61.27
C SER A 224 21.97 -36.81 62.60
N HIS A 225 21.66 -38.09 62.64
CA HIS A 225 22.05 -38.99 63.75
C HIS A 225 22.59 -40.32 63.17
N GLY A 226 23.90 -40.57 63.34
CA GLY A 226 24.39 -41.90 63.72
C GLY A 226 24.05 -42.16 65.20
N PRO A 227 24.32 -43.32 65.82
CA PRO A 227 25.52 -44.18 65.71
C PRO A 227 25.09 -45.69 65.61
N SER A 228 25.89 -46.75 65.73
CA SER A 228 27.18 -47.08 66.37
C SER A 228 27.81 -48.27 65.63
#